data_AF-A0A7X4CPJ9-F1
#
_entry.id   AF-A0A7X4CPJ9-F1
#
_cell.length_a   1.000
_cell.length_b   1.000
_cell.length_c   1.000
_cell.angle_alpha   90.00
_cell.angle_beta   90.00
_cell.angle_gamma   90.00
#
_symmetry.space_group_name_H-M   'P 1'
#
loop_
_entity.id
_entity.type
_entity.pdbx_description
1 polymer ?
#
loop_
_entity_poly.entity_id
_entity_poly.type
_entity_poly.pdbx_seq_one_letter_code
_entity_poly.pdbx_strand_id
1 'polypeptide(L)'
;MFGMGSSLYEYSDEEDNIGKVYDRVLMKRLLAYLKPYTFQLIVIVVLMIGTTLSRLVGPFLMQIAIDRHIIPGELQGLSLIAAFLILGLTGEFFFSYFEEYRMQMIGQHVMRDLRHTLFSHLQRLDVQYFDKNPVGRLMTRVMGDVQVLNELFTSGVITVFGNVLSILGIMVAMLLYNWKLAFVTFTVIPIIFGATLIYQIYSRRAFREQRKQYARINAFLQENIVGMTTMKLFAQERRSYLRFNERNRRYLAANLSSIFYFSIFHPLIEVTASLATAVIIWYGGGQIVQGALTFGVLVAFIRYAERFFWPIRELSEKYTIFQNAMASSERIFQLLDTEPDIVSTVEGSGKKTLKGEIEFRNVWFAYNDDDYVLRDVSFKVKPGEKVAFVGHTGAGKTSIINLLCRFYEINKGQILIDGVDIREMNLEELRSAISIVQQNIFLFSDS
;
A
#
# COMPACT_ATOMS: atom_id res chain seq x y z
N MET A 1 -35.17 -2.85 -9.40
CA MET A 1 -34.88 -1.71 -8.50
C MET A 1 -33.48 -1.95 -7.95
N PHE A 2 -32.45 -1.54 -8.70
CA PHE A 2 -31.05 -1.88 -8.42
C PHE A 2 -30.38 -0.71 -7.69
N GLY A 3 -30.14 -0.88 -6.39
CA GLY A 3 -29.40 0.06 -5.53
C GLY A 3 -27.88 0.03 -5.72
N MET A 4 -27.38 -0.08 -6.96
CA MET A 4 -25.94 -0.05 -7.24
C MET A 4 -25.35 1.36 -7.25
N GLY A 5 -26.19 2.40 -7.26
CA GLY A 5 -25.75 3.80 -7.34
C GLY A 5 -25.13 4.35 -6.06
N SER A 6 -25.48 3.87 -4.87
CA SER A 6 -24.95 4.40 -3.61
C SER A 6 -23.52 3.94 -3.32
N SER A 7 -23.15 2.72 -3.74
CA SER A 7 -21.84 2.12 -3.43
C SER A 7 -20.65 2.90 -4.01
N LEU A 8 -20.82 3.56 -5.15
CA LEU A 8 -19.76 4.38 -5.76
C LEU A 8 -19.57 5.73 -5.07
N TYR A 9 -20.62 6.26 -4.41
CA TYR A 9 -20.51 7.46 -3.59
C TYR A 9 -19.89 7.15 -2.23
N GLU A 10 -20.24 6.01 -1.61
CA GLU A 10 -19.59 5.53 -0.38
C GLU A 10 -18.08 5.29 -0.56
N TYR A 11 -17.65 4.71 -1.69
CA TYR A 11 -16.21 4.55 -1.97
C TYR A 11 -15.45 5.88 -2.08
N SER A 12 -16.10 6.96 -2.52
CA SER A 12 -15.49 8.29 -2.64
C SER A 12 -15.45 9.03 -1.31
N ASP A 13 -16.45 8.83 -0.45
CA ASP A 13 -16.55 9.52 0.84
C ASP A 13 -15.75 8.79 1.94
N GLU A 14 -15.57 7.46 1.86
CA GLU A 14 -14.67 6.72 2.76
C GLU A 14 -13.20 7.11 2.59
N GLU A 15 -12.75 7.43 1.37
CA GLU A 15 -11.38 7.94 1.15
C GLU A 15 -11.18 9.40 1.62
N ASP A 16 -12.24 10.22 1.59
CA ASP A 16 -12.19 11.62 2.07
C ASP A 16 -12.25 11.71 3.61
N ASN A 17 -12.67 10.63 4.29
CA ASN A 17 -12.75 10.50 5.74
C ASN A 17 -11.60 9.67 6.35
N ILE A 18 -10.46 9.53 5.63
CA ILE A 18 -9.22 8.98 6.20
C ILE A 18 -8.66 10.00 7.21
N GLY A 19 -9.20 9.91 8.42
CA GLY A 19 -8.74 10.59 9.61
C GLY A 19 -7.27 10.25 9.85
N LYS A 20 -6.44 11.29 9.86
CA LYS A 20 -4.98 11.29 10.06
C LYS A 20 -4.22 10.52 8.96
N VAL A 21 -3.57 11.31 8.10
CA VAL A 21 -2.47 10.93 7.17
C VAL A 21 -1.43 9.98 7.78
N TYR A 22 -1.30 9.95 9.10
CA TYR A 22 -0.39 9.10 9.84
C TYR A 22 -1.04 8.59 11.12
N ASP A 23 -1.33 7.29 11.16
CA ASP A 23 -1.68 6.60 12.39
C ASP A 23 -0.43 5.91 12.98
N ARG A 24 -0.03 6.38 14.17
CA ARG A 24 1.12 5.84 14.91
C ARG A 24 0.92 4.37 15.30
N VAL A 25 -0.31 3.96 15.56
CA VAL A 25 -0.65 2.60 15.97
C VAL A 25 -0.49 1.66 14.78
N LEU A 26 -1.09 2.00 13.64
CA LEU A 26 -0.94 1.22 12.39
C LEU A 26 0.53 1.16 11.96
N MET A 27 1.26 2.29 12.01
CA MET A 27 2.69 2.31 11.69
C MET A 27 3.49 1.38 12.61
N LYS A 28 3.22 1.38 13.92
CA LYS A 28 3.90 0.47 14.86
C LYS A 28 3.62 -0.99 14.53
N ARG A 29 2.40 -1.34 14.14
CA ARG A 29 2.04 -2.70 13.71
C ARG A 29 2.73 -3.09 12.39
N LEU A 30 2.78 -2.19 11.41
CA LEU A 30 3.52 -2.41 10.16
C LEU A 30 5.01 -2.64 10.40
N LEU A 31 5.65 -1.79 11.22
CA LEU A 31 7.06 -1.94 11.56
C LEU A 31 7.35 -3.22 12.36
N ALA A 32 6.36 -3.81 13.02
CA ALA A 32 6.52 -5.12 13.67
C ALA A 32 6.77 -6.25 12.66
N TYR A 33 6.24 -6.17 11.43
CA TYR A 33 6.54 -7.13 10.37
C TYR A 33 7.97 -7.03 9.82
N LEU A 34 8.65 -5.90 10.08
CA LEU A 34 10.07 -5.76 9.79
C LEU A 34 10.97 -6.33 10.89
N LYS A 35 10.43 -6.59 12.09
CA LYS A 35 11.20 -7.08 13.25
C LYS A 35 11.95 -8.40 12.99
N PRO A 36 11.40 -9.39 12.26
CA PRO A 36 12.13 -10.61 11.90
C PRO A 36 13.35 -10.34 11.00
N TYR A 37 13.36 -9.20 10.30
CA TYR A 37 14.36 -8.84 9.30
C TYR A 37 15.37 -7.79 9.82
N THR A 38 15.47 -7.57 11.14
CA THR A 38 16.34 -6.53 11.74
C THR A 38 17.80 -6.65 11.35
N PHE A 39 18.37 -7.87 11.30
CA PHE A 39 19.74 -8.06 10.84
C PHE A 39 19.92 -7.61 9.39
N GLN A 40 18.97 -7.92 8.51
CA GLN A 40 19.02 -7.53 7.10
C GLN A 40 18.83 -6.02 6.94
N LEU A 41 18.01 -5.38 7.77
CA LEU A 41 17.89 -3.92 7.83
C LEU A 41 19.20 -3.26 8.25
N ILE A 42 19.92 -3.82 9.23
CA ILE A 42 21.25 -3.32 9.61
C ILE A 42 22.22 -3.43 8.43
N VAL A 43 22.21 -4.56 7.70
CA VAL A 43 23.02 -4.71 6.48
C VAL A 43 22.67 -3.65 5.44
N ILE A 44 21.38 -3.36 5.20
CA ILE A 44 20.98 -2.28 4.29
C ILE A 44 21.49 -0.92 4.77
N VAL A 45 21.36 -0.60 6.05
CA VAL A 45 21.88 0.67 6.60
C VAL A 45 23.39 0.78 6.42
N VAL A 46 24.14 -0.31 6.63
CA VAL A 46 25.59 -0.33 6.40
C VAL A 46 25.92 -0.15 4.92
N LEU A 47 25.23 -0.85 4.02
CA LEU A 47 25.40 -0.69 2.58
C LEU A 47 25.09 0.75 2.14
N MET A 48 24.02 1.33 2.66
CA MET A 48 23.59 2.71 2.40
C MET A 48 24.61 3.73 2.89
N ILE A 49 25.20 3.55 4.08
CA ILE A 49 26.33 4.37 4.54
C ILE A 49 27.51 4.22 3.58
N GLY A 50 27.81 3.00 3.13
CA GLY A 50 28.82 2.72 2.12
C GLY A 50 28.55 3.47 0.82
N THR A 51 27.33 3.41 0.30
CA THR A 51 26.87 4.15 -0.89
C THR A 51 27.06 5.66 -0.69
N THR A 52 26.62 6.21 0.44
CA THR A 52 26.78 7.65 0.75
C THR A 52 28.26 8.04 0.82
N LEU A 53 29.10 7.27 1.50
CA LEU A 53 30.54 7.56 1.60
C LEU A 53 31.24 7.47 0.25
N SER A 54 30.98 6.42 -0.55
CA SER A 54 31.52 6.27 -1.90
C SER A 54 31.11 7.42 -2.80
N ARG A 55 29.85 7.88 -2.71
CA ARG A 55 29.41 9.11 -3.37
C ARG A 55 30.26 10.28 -2.93
N LEU A 56 30.41 10.53 -1.63
CA LEU A 56 31.12 11.70 -1.12
C LEU A 56 32.59 11.79 -1.56
N VAL A 57 33.25 10.67 -1.84
CA VAL A 57 34.66 10.63 -2.29
C VAL A 57 34.84 11.24 -3.69
N GLY A 58 33.88 11.09 -4.60
CA GLY A 58 34.01 11.51 -6.00
C GLY A 58 34.37 13.00 -6.19
N PRO A 59 33.57 13.95 -5.63
CA PRO A 59 33.86 15.38 -5.72
C PRO A 59 35.21 15.77 -5.10
N PHE A 60 35.62 15.11 -4.01
CA PHE A 60 36.92 15.33 -3.38
C PHE A 60 38.08 14.88 -4.27
N LEU A 61 37.98 13.71 -4.90
CA LEU A 61 38.99 13.24 -5.87
C LEU A 61 39.06 14.16 -7.10
N MET A 62 37.90 14.65 -7.57
CA MET A 62 37.84 15.62 -8.68
C MET A 62 38.60 16.91 -8.32
N GLN A 63 38.45 17.40 -7.09
CA GLN A 63 39.25 18.52 -6.63
C GLN A 63 40.76 18.23 -6.69
N ILE A 64 41.21 17.10 -6.15
CA ILE A 64 42.66 16.79 -6.10
C ILE A 64 43.22 16.69 -7.52
N ALA A 65 42.47 16.11 -8.45
CA ALA A 65 42.84 16.08 -9.87
C ALA A 65 43.03 17.50 -10.42
N ILE A 66 42.11 18.41 -10.11
CA ILE A 66 42.14 19.80 -10.58
C ILE A 66 43.31 20.57 -9.95
N ASP A 67 43.36 20.63 -8.61
CA ASP A 67 44.28 21.50 -7.87
C ASP A 67 45.73 21.04 -7.98
N ARG A 68 45.99 19.72 -7.97
CA ARG A 68 47.37 19.18 -7.91
C ARG A 68 47.93 18.72 -9.25
N HIS A 69 47.09 18.44 -10.25
CA HIS A 69 47.57 17.84 -11.51
C HIS A 69 47.21 18.68 -12.73
N ILE A 70 45.94 19.10 -12.87
CA ILE A 70 45.48 19.82 -14.07
C ILE A 70 45.98 21.27 -14.07
N ILE A 71 45.80 22.02 -12.98
CA ILE A 71 46.23 23.43 -12.90
C ILE A 71 47.76 23.57 -12.99
N PRO A 72 48.57 22.75 -12.28
CA PRO A 72 50.03 22.82 -12.39
C PRO A 72 50.60 22.23 -13.70
N GLY A 73 49.80 21.49 -14.48
CA GLY A 73 50.26 20.79 -15.70
C GLY A 73 50.99 19.48 -15.46
N GLU A 74 51.01 18.97 -14.22
CA GLU A 74 51.71 17.75 -13.82
C GLU A 74 50.80 16.52 -13.98
N LEU A 75 50.82 15.90 -15.17
CA LEU A 75 49.93 14.77 -15.49
C LEU A 75 50.33 13.42 -14.88
N GLN A 76 51.54 13.30 -14.30
CA GLN A 76 52.11 12.02 -13.88
C GLN A 76 51.31 11.32 -12.76
N GLY A 77 50.57 12.05 -11.91
CA GLY A 77 49.71 11.46 -10.88
C GLY A 77 48.20 11.45 -11.22
N LEU A 78 47.80 11.95 -12.39
CA LEU A 78 46.40 12.00 -12.80
C LEU A 78 45.82 10.60 -13.02
N SER A 79 46.62 9.66 -13.55
CA SER A 79 46.23 8.27 -13.75
C SER A 79 45.90 7.56 -12.44
N LEU A 80 46.64 7.86 -11.36
CA LEU A 80 46.39 7.31 -10.03
C LEU A 80 45.08 7.85 -9.44
N ILE A 81 44.81 9.16 -9.58
CA ILE A 81 43.53 9.73 -9.13
C ILE A 81 42.37 9.18 -9.96
N ALA A 82 42.54 9.03 -11.27
CA ALA A 82 41.55 8.40 -12.13
C ALA A 82 41.27 6.94 -11.69
N ALA A 83 42.31 6.18 -11.32
CA ALA A 83 42.14 4.83 -10.77
C ALA A 83 41.37 4.83 -9.44
N PHE A 84 41.67 5.76 -8.52
CA PHE A 84 40.89 5.93 -7.28
C PHE A 84 39.45 6.35 -7.55
N LEU A 85 39.21 7.19 -8.56
CA LEU A 85 37.86 7.60 -8.96
C LEU A 85 37.08 6.40 -9.51
N ILE A 86 37.69 5.60 -10.38
CA ILE A 86 37.09 4.37 -10.92
C ILE A 86 36.79 3.38 -9.78
N LEU A 87 37.71 3.23 -8.83
CA LEU A 87 37.52 2.38 -7.65
C LEU A 87 36.37 2.90 -6.77
N GLY A 88 36.27 4.21 -6.57
CA GLY A 88 35.17 4.86 -5.87
C GLY A 88 33.82 4.64 -6.54
N LEU A 89 33.74 4.81 -7.87
CA LEU A 89 32.54 4.57 -8.67
C LEU A 89 32.14 3.10 -8.68
N THR A 90 33.11 2.20 -8.73
CA THR A 90 32.88 0.76 -8.65
C THR A 90 32.38 0.37 -7.25
N GLY A 91 32.96 0.96 -6.20
CA GLY A 91 32.45 0.82 -4.84
C GLY A 91 31.01 1.32 -4.71
N GLU A 92 30.71 2.52 -5.22
CA GLU A 92 29.34 3.07 -5.26
C GLU A 92 28.37 2.11 -5.96
N PHE A 93 28.76 1.58 -7.13
CA PHE A 93 27.96 0.62 -7.87
C PHE A 93 27.66 -0.64 -7.04
N PHE A 94 28.68 -1.26 -6.43
CA PHE A 94 28.47 -2.47 -5.63
C PHE A 94 27.60 -2.21 -4.40
N PHE A 95 27.88 -1.15 -3.63
CA PHE A 95 27.08 -0.80 -2.46
C PHE A 95 25.63 -0.53 -2.85
N SER A 96 25.39 0.29 -3.88
CA SER A 96 24.05 0.61 -4.36
C SER A 96 23.32 -0.62 -4.90
N TYR A 97 24.00 -1.50 -5.65
CA TYR A 97 23.39 -2.70 -6.20
C TYR A 97 22.96 -3.67 -5.10
N PHE A 98 23.84 -3.95 -4.13
CA PHE A 98 23.50 -4.83 -3.01
C PHE A 98 22.47 -4.20 -2.07
N GLU A 99 22.51 -2.88 -1.88
CA GLU A 99 21.50 -2.13 -1.14
C GLU A 99 20.12 -2.35 -1.76
N GLU A 100 19.97 -2.05 -3.05
CA GLU A 100 18.71 -2.17 -3.78
C GLU A 100 18.22 -3.63 -3.85
N TYR A 101 19.11 -4.57 -4.13
CA TYR A 101 18.77 -6.00 -4.16
C TYR A 101 18.27 -6.50 -2.80
N ARG A 102 18.98 -6.17 -1.70
CA ARG A 102 18.58 -6.58 -0.34
C ARG A 102 17.28 -5.93 0.08
N MET A 103 17.09 -4.66 -0.26
CA MET A 103 15.86 -3.92 0.01
C MET A 103 14.65 -4.53 -0.70
N GLN A 104 14.78 -4.84 -2.00
CA GLN A 104 13.73 -5.53 -2.75
C GLN A 104 13.43 -6.91 -2.19
N MET A 105 14.47 -7.68 -1.85
CA MET A 105 14.30 -8.99 -1.22
C MET A 105 13.52 -8.89 0.10
N ILE A 106 13.87 -7.99 1.03
CA ILE A 106 13.12 -7.81 2.28
C ILE A 106 11.66 -7.48 1.99
N GLY A 107 11.41 -6.55 1.06
CA GLY A 107 10.05 -6.21 0.66
C GLY A 107 9.24 -7.44 0.23
N GLN A 108 9.81 -8.29 -0.62
CA GLN A 108 9.13 -9.52 -1.08
C GLN A 108 8.90 -10.52 0.05
N HIS A 109 9.84 -10.66 0.98
CA HIS A 109 9.69 -11.55 2.14
C HIS A 109 8.56 -11.07 3.06
N VAL A 110 8.51 -9.77 3.37
CA VAL A 110 7.43 -9.18 4.17
C VAL A 110 6.07 -9.34 3.47
N MET A 111 6.02 -9.13 2.16
CA MET A 111 4.82 -9.33 1.35
C MET A 111 4.32 -10.78 1.43
N ARG A 112 5.23 -11.74 1.26
CA ARG A 112 4.94 -13.17 1.37
C ARG A 112 4.35 -13.52 2.73
N ASP A 113 4.99 -13.06 3.81
CA ASP A 113 4.56 -13.36 5.17
C ASP A 113 3.19 -12.75 5.49
N LEU A 114 2.94 -11.51 5.02
CA LEU A 114 1.63 -10.87 5.12
C LEU A 114 0.56 -11.65 4.34
N ARG A 115 0.83 -12.03 3.09
CA ARG A 115 -0.11 -12.84 2.29
C ARG A 115 -0.41 -14.18 2.95
N HIS A 116 0.61 -14.86 3.46
CA HIS A 116 0.44 -16.11 4.16
C HIS A 116 -0.43 -15.92 5.42
N THR A 117 -0.13 -14.92 6.24
CA THR A 117 -0.90 -14.62 7.46
C THR A 117 -2.36 -14.30 7.14
N LEU A 118 -2.61 -13.44 6.15
CA LEU A 118 -3.95 -13.07 5.71
C LEU A 118 -4.73 -14.26 5.13
N PHE A 119 -4.09 -15.04 4.27
CA PHE A 119 -4.74 -16.19 3.64
C PHE A 119 -5.07 -17.28 4.67
N SER A 120 -4.13 -17.59 5.58
CA SER A 120 -4.39 -18.52 6.69
C SER A 120 -5.48 -18.01 7.64
N HIS A 121 -5.56 -16.70 7.86
CA HIS A 121 -6.60 -16.11 8.69
C HIS A 121 -7.97 -16.18 8.01
N LEU A 122 -8.07 -15.86 6.72
CA LEU A 122 -9.29 -15.99 5.92
C LEU A 122 -9.86 -17.41 5.95
N GLN A 123 -9.02 -18.44 5.90
CA GLN A 123 -9.45 -19.84 5.98
C GLN A 123 -10.07 -20.22 7.34
N ARG A 124 -9.85 -19.43 8.39
CA ARG A 124 -10.40 -19.67 9.73
C ARG A 124 -11.68 -18.91 10.01
N LEU A 125 -12.01 -17.90 9.20
CA LEU A 125 -13.25 -17.15 9.33
C LEU A 125 -14.45 -18.02 8.95
N ASP A 126 -15.57 -17.77 9.60
CA ASP A 126 -16.84 -18.45 9.35
C ASP A 126 -17.47 -18.01 8.00
N VAL A 127 -18.45 -18.79 7.56
CA VAL A 127 -19.13 -18.57 6.27
C VAL A 127 -19.91 -17.24 6.27
N GLN A 128 -20.44 -16.81 7.42
CA GLN A 128 -21.20 -15.56 7.54
C GLN A 128 -20.32 -14.35 7.18
N TYR A 129 -19.03 -14.39 7.50
CA TYR A 129 -18.09 -13.36 7.06
C TYR A 129 -18.07 -13.19 5.53
N PHE A 130 -18.06 -14.29 4.77
CA PHE A 130 -17.99 -14.27 3.30
C PHE A 130 -19.32 -13.86 2.65
N ASP A 131 -20.44 -14.10 3.31
CA ASP A 131 -21.74 -13.64 2.83
C ASP A 131 -21.91 -12.12 3.01
N LYS A 132 -21.25 -11.52 4.01
CA LYS A 132 -21.21 -10.05 4.22
C LYS A 132 -20.10 -9.36 3.42
N ASN A 133 -19.04 -10.09 3.06
CA ASN A 133 -17.85 -9.55 2.40
C ASN A 133 -17.61 -10.23 1.05
N PRO A 134 -17.93 -9.58 -0.09
CA PRO A 134 -17.73 -10.16 -1.41
C PRO A 134 -16.28 -10.63 -1.62
N VAL A 135 -16.11 -11.83 -2.16
CA VAL A 135 -14.78 -12.44 -2.40
C VAL A 135 -13.84 -11.51 -3.18
N GLY A 136 -14.37 -10.74 -4.14
CA GLY A 136 -13.59 -9.75 -4.89
C GLY A 136 -12.93 -8.67 -4.00
N ARG A 137 -13.63 -8.22 -2.94
CA ARG A 137 -13.09 -7.27 -1.94
C ARG A 137 -11.98 -7.91 -1.11
N LEU A 138 -12.09 -9.20 -0.79
CA LEU A 138 -11.05 -9.92 -0.06
C LEU A 138 -9.81 -10.14 -0.93
N MET A 139 -10.01 -10.42 -2.21
CA MET A 139 -8.91 -10.52 -3.18
C MET A 139 -8.13 -9.21 -3.32
N THR A 140 -8.81 -8.05 -3.37
CA THR A 140 -8.11 -6.76 -3.40
C THR A 140 -7.34 -6.48 -2.12
N ARG A 141 -7.82 -6.92 -0.95
CA ARG A 141 -7.07 -6.81 0.32
C ARG A 141 -5.81 -7.69 0.33
N VAL A 142 -5.91 -8.97 -0.05
CA VAL A 142 -4.78 -9.91 -0.02
C VAL A 142 -3.73 -9.61 -1.09
N MET A 143 -4.17 -9.18 -2.28
CA MET A 143 -3.27 -8.94 -3.41
C MET A 143 -2.85 -7.48 -3.51
N GLY A 144 -3.83 -6.58 -3.62
CA GLY A 144 -3.64 -5.15 -3.88
C GLY A 144 -3.13 -4.39 -2.67
N ASP A 145 -3.83 -4.44 -1.54
CA ASP A 145 -3.42 -3.70 -0.34
C ASP A 145 -2.05 -4.18 0.18
N VAL A 146 -1.76 -5.49 0.10
CA VAL A 146 -0.44 -6.02 0.47
C VAL A 146 0.67 -5.55 -0.49
N GLN A 147 0.36 -5.35 -1.78
CA GLN A 147 1.29 -4.76 -2.74
C GLN A 147 1.61 -3.29 -2.37
N VAL A 148 0.61 -2.51 -1.98
CA VAL A 148 0.81 -1.13 -1.51
C VAL A 148 1.71 -1.09 -0.26
N LEU A 149 1.56 -2.05 0.66
CA LEU A 149 2.47 -2.16 1.81
C LEU A 149 3.90 -2.55 1.40
N ASN A 150 4.06 -3.41 0.40
CA ASN A 150 5.39 -3.71 -0.15
C ASN A 150 6.07 -2.47 -0.73
N GLU A 151 5.33 -1.63 -1.46
CA GLU A 151 5.81 -0.34 -1.96
C GLU A 151 6.17 0.62 -0.81
N LEU A 152 5.39 0.63 0.27
CA LEU A 152 5.74 1.41 1.47
C LEU A 152 7.09 0.99 2.05
N PHE A 153 7.37 -0.32 2.17
CA PHE A 153 8.63 -0.79 2.73
C PHE A 153 9.82 -0.55 1.78
N THR A 154 9.65 -0.83 0.49
CA THR A 154 10.73 -0.79 -0.52
C THR A 154 10.96 0.58 -1.15
N SER A 155 9.96 1.46 -1.19
CA SER A 155 10.07 2.78 -1.84
C SER A 155 9.67 3.93 -0.91
N GLY A 156 9.00 3.63 0.20
CA GLY A 156 8.62 4.59 1.23
C GLY A 156 9.68 4.69 2.33
N VAL A 157 9.50 3.92 3.41
CA VAL A 157 10.23 4.07 4.68
C VAL A 157 11.74 3.97 4.51
N ILE A 158 12.23 2.92 3.84
CA ILE A 158 13.68 2.68 3.74
C ILE A 158 14.33 3.71 2.80
N THR A 159 13.71 4.03 1.65
CA THR A 159 14.23 5.07 0.73
C THR A 159 14.25 6.44 1.41
N VAL A 160 13.18 6.82 2.12
CA VAL A 160 13.12 8.09 2.84
C VAL A 160 14.21 8.17 3.90
N PHE A 161 14.44 7.08 4.64
CA PHE A 161 15.55 7.00 5.60
C PHE A 161 16.90 7.20 4.90
N GLY A 162 17.13 6.55 3.76
CA GLY A 162 18.37 6.71 2.99
C GLY A 162 18.57 8.08 2.38
N ASN A 163 17.49 8.73 1.95
CA ASN A 163 17.53 10.10 1.47
C ASN A 163 17.86 11.07 2.60
N VAL A 164 17.25 10.92 3.78
CA VAL A 164 17.60 11.72 4.96
C VAL A 164 19.05 11.50 5.36
N LEU A 165 19.52 10.25 5.41
CA LEU A 165 20.90 9.93 5.73
C LEU A 165 21.89 10.53 4.72
N SER A 166 21.56 10.46 3.42
CA SER A 166 22.37 11.05 2.34
C SER A 166 22.42 12.58 2.44
N ILE A 167 21.27 13.25 2.67
CA ILE A 167 21.20 14.70 2.87
C ILE A 167 22.08 15.10 4.07
N LEU A 168 21.94 14.42 5.21
CA LEU A 168 22.72 14.69 6.40
C LEU A 168 24.23 14.44 6.15
N GLY A 169 24.57 13.34 5.48
CA GLY A 169 25.96 13.01 5.13
C GLY A 169 26.61 14.06 4.23
N ILE A 170 25.91 14.52 3.19
CA ILE A 170 26.39 15.59 2.30
C ILE A 170 26.49 16.91 3.05
N MET A 171 25.50 17.26 3.86
CA MET A 171 25.50 18.48 4.67
C MET A 171 26.69 18.54 5.64
N VAL A 172 26.93 17.44 6.37
CA VAL A 172 28.07 17.31 7.28
C VAL A 172 29.38 17.39 6.50
N ALA A 173 29.51 16.69 5.38
CA ALA A 173 30.70 16.76 4.53
C ALA A 173 30.99 18.19 4.07
N MET A 174 29.99 18.93 3.57
CA MET A 174 30.14 20.32 3.13
C MET A 174 30.56 21.25 4.27
N LEU A 175 29.97 21.09 5.46
CA LEU A 175 30.31 21.90 6.65
C LEU A 175 31.75 21.64 7.12
N LEU A 176 32.17 20.38 7.14
CA LEU A 176 33.54 20.00 7.48
C LEU A 176 34.54 20.49 6.42
N TYR A 177 34.12 20.55 5.15
CA TYR A 177 34.97 20.97 4.04
C TYR A 177 35.20 22.49 4.02
N ASN A 178 34.12 23.27 4.04
CA ASN A 178 34.18 24.72 4.22
C ASN A 178 32.82 25.23 4.74
N TRP A 179 32.74 25.46 6.05
CA TRP A 179 31.53 25.92 6.70
C TRP A 179 30.97 27.24 6.12
N LYS A 180 31.83 28.19 5.70
CA LYS A 180 31.38 29.47 5.12
C LYS A 180 30.66 29.24 3.78
N LEU A 181 31.27 28.47 2.87
CA LEU A 181 30.69 28.17 1.57
C LEU A 181 29.46 27.24 1.69
N ALA A 182 29.43 26.37 2.70
CA ALA A 182 28.28 25.54 3.02
C ALA A 182 27.07 26.38 3.46
N PHE A 183 27.24 27.34 4.39
CA PHE A 183 26.16 28.24 4.78
C PHE A 183 25.63 29.07 3.61
N VAL A 184 26.53 29.54 2.74
CA VAL A 184 26.16 30.24 1.50
C VAL A 184 25.29 29.35 0.62
N THR A 185 25.62 28.06 0.47
CA THR A 185 24.80 27.10 -0.26
C THR A 185 23.45 26.86 0.40
N PHE A 186 23.42 26.77 1.74
CA PHE A 186 22.21 26.50 2.52
C PHE A 186 21.21 27.67 2.56
N THR A 187 21.62 28.89 2.15
CA THR A 187 20.70 30.03 2.02
C THR A 187 19.51 29.76 1.10
N VAL A 188 19.64 28.79 0.20
CA VAL A 188 18.63 28.40 -0.77
C VAL A 188 17.61 27.39 -0.20
N ILE A 189 17.91 26.72 0.92
CA ILE A 189 17.03 25.72 1.54
C ILE A 189 15.65 26.28 1.91
N PRO A 190 15.51 27.47 2.54
CA PRO A 190 14.20 28.04 2.86
C PRO A 190 13.33 28.27 1.62
N ILE A 191 13.94 28.62 0.48
CA ILE A 191 13.24 28.81 -0.79
C ILE A 191 12.66 27.48 -1.27
N ILE A 192 13.45 26.40 -1.23
CA ILE A 192 12.98 25.05 -1.58
C ILE A 192 11.86 24.60 -0.65
N PHE A 193 12.03 24.76 0.65
CA PHE A 193 11.02 24.37 1.63
C PHE A 193 9.70 25.12 1.42
N GLY A 194 9.76 26.44 1.21
CA GLY A 194 8.60 27.26 0.88
C GLY A 194 7.92 26.83 -0.43
N ALA A 195 8.71 26.59 -1.48
CA ALA A 195 8.22 26.07 -2.76
C ALA A 195 7.48 24.73 -2.61
N THR A 196 8.05 23.80 -1.83
CA THR A 196 7.43 22.50 -1.54
C THR A 196 6.12 22.65 -0.75
N LEU A 197 6.06 23.53 0.26
CA LEU A 197 4.82 23.77 1.01
C LEU A 197 3.70 24.32 0.12
N ILE A 198 4.02 25.32 -0.71
CA ILE A 198 3.08 25.91 -1.66
C ILE A 198 2.60 24.82 -2.63
N TYR A 199 3.53 24.07 -3.23
CA TYR A 199 3.21 22.96 -4.12
C TYR A 199 2.24 21.97 -3.48
N GLN A 200 2.52 21.51 -2.25
CA GLN A 200 1.64 20.55 -1.57
C GLN A 200 0.21 21.06 -1.40
N ILE A 201 0.01 22.35 -1.11
CA ILE A 201 -1.33 22.91 -0.90
C ILE A 201 -2.13 22.93 -2.21
N TYR A 202 -1.55 23.46 -3.29
CA TYR A 202 -2.25 23.61 -4.57
C TYR A 202 -2.40 22.28 -5.31
N SER A 203 -1.34 21.47 -5.33
CA SER A 203 -1.34 20.16 -5.98
C SER A 203 -2.41 19.24 -5.38
N ARG A 204 -2.52 19.16 -4.05
CA ARG A 204 -3.57 18.35 -3.38
C ARG A 204 -4.98 18.77 -3.79
N ARG A 205 -5.25 20.09 -3.85
CA ARG A 205 -6.56 20.61 -4.26
C ARG A 205 -6.87 20.24 -5.71
N ALA A 206 -5.91 20.41 -6.61
CA ALA A 206 -6.06 20.05 -8.02
C ALA A 206 -6.26 18.54 -8.22
N PHE A 207 -5.48 17.69 -7.54
CA PHE A 207 -5.65 16.24 -7.56
C PHE A 207 -7.01 15.80 -7.02
N ARG A 208 -7.51 16.43 -5.95
CA ARG A 208 -8.85 16.12 -5.42
C ARG A 208 -9.95 16.45 -6.42
N GLU A 209 -9.88 17.61 -7.06
CA GLU A 209 -10.86 17.99 -8.09
C GLU A 209 -10.76 17.08 -9.33
N GLN A 210 -9.54 16.73 -9.76
CA GLN A 210 -9.31 15.76 -10.84
C GLN A 210 -9.97 14.41 -10.52
N ARG A 211 -9.74 13.84 -9.32
CA ARG A 211 -10.35 12.57 -8.88
C ARG A 211 -11.88 12.66 -8.87
N LYS A 212 -12.44 13.75 -8.37
CA LYS A 212 -13.89 13.99 -8.35
C LYS A 212 -14.50 14.01 -9.75
N GLN A 213 -13.88 14.71 -10.70
CA GLN A 213 -14.37 14.74 -12.08
C GLN A 213 -14.16 13.40 -12.81
N TYR A 214 -13.07 12.69 -12.51
CA TYR A 214 -12.81 11.33 -13.01
C TYR A 214 -13.88 10.33 -12.54
N ALA A 215 -14.26 10.36 -11.26
CA ALA A 215 -15.34 9.54 -10.74
C ALA A 215 -16.68 9.85 -11.42
N ARG A 216 -17.00 11.14 -11.62
CA ARG A 216 -18.25 11.58 -12.28
C ARG A 216 -18.34 11.17 -13.74
N ILE A 217 -17.23 11.17 -14.49
CA ILE A 217 -17.23 10.72 -15.88
C ILE A 217 -17.32 9.19 -15.96
N ASN A 218 -16.65 8.46 -15.08
CA ASN A 218 -16.75 6.99 -15.02
C ASN A 218 -18.15 6.52 -14.62
N ALA A 219 -18.76 7.14 -13.60
CA ALA A 219 -20.14 6.84 -13.21
C ALA A 219 -21.12 7.08 -14.37
N PHE A 220 -20.92 8.18 -15.13
CA PHE A 220 -21.72 8.45 -16.32
C PHE A 220 -21.55 7.36 -17.38
N LEU A 221 -20.31 6.95 -17.65
CA LEU A 221 -20.04 5.89 -18.63
C LEU A 221 -20.65 4.57 -18.19
N GLN A 222 -20.50 4.18 -16.93
CA GLN A 222 -21.08 2.96 -16.39
C GLN A 222 -22.61 2.95 -16.53
N GLU A 223 -23.29 4.03 -16.15
CA GLU A 223 -24.75 4.16 -16.30
C GLU A 223 -25.20 4.02 -17.76
N ASN A 224 -24.48 4.64 -18.71
CA ASN A 224 -24.83 4.60 -20.12
C ASN A 224 -24.46 3.28 -20.80
N ILE A 225 -23.40 2.61 -20.38
CA ILE A 225 -23.00 1.30 -20.91
C ILE A 225 -23.99 0.24 -20.44
N VAL A 226 -24.34 0.22 -19.16
CA VAL A 226 -25.36 -0.68 -18.61
C VAL A 226 -26.74 -0.37 -19.20
N GLY A 227 -27.06 0.92 -19.36
CA GLY A 227 -28.31 1.42 -19.95
C GLY A 227 -28.30 1.52 -21.48
N MET A 228 -27.34 0.93 -22.19
CA MET A 228 -27.13 1.17 -23.63
C MET A 228 -28.36 0.80 -24.46
N THR A 229 -28.99 -0.34 -24.14
CA THR A 229 -30.22 -0.79 -24.80
C THR A 229 -31.35 0.23 -24.62
N THR A 230 -31.57 0.70 -23.39
CA THR A 230 -32.58 1.72 -23.10
C THR A 230 -32.28 3.02 -23.85
N MET A 231 -31.03 3.50 -23.85
CA MET A 231 -30.65 4.71 -24.56
C MET A 231 -30.95 4.62 -26.07
N LYS A 232 -30.65 3.48 -26.71
CA LYS A 232 -30.95 3.23 -28.13
C LYS A 232 -32.45 3.15 -28.40
N LEU A 233 -33.20 2.45 -27.55
CA LEU A 233 -34.66 2.35 -27.68
C LEU A 233 -35.37 3.71 -27.64
N PHE A 234 -34.82 4.68 -26.88
CA PHE A 234 -35.33 6.05 -26.79
C PHE A 234 -34.62 7.05 -27.73
N ALA A 235 -33.74 6.59 -28.63
CA ALA A 235 -32.96 7.41 -29.57
C ALA A 235 -32.27 8.64 -28.91
N GLN A 236 -31.68 8.45 -27.72
CA GLN A 236 -31.08 9.52 -26.90
C GLN A 236 -29.56 9.66 -27.09
N GLU A 237 -28.94 9.01 -28.07
CA GLU A 237 -27.48 8.92 -28.21
C GLU A 237 -26.84 10.31 -28.35
N ARG A 238 -27.39 11.18 -29.20
CA ARG A 238 -26.88 12.54 -29.40
C ARG A 238 -26.94 13.37 -28.12
N ARG A 239 -28.03 13.25 -27.35
CA ARG A 239 -28.18 13.95 -26.08
C ARG A 239 -27.20 13.44 -25.03
N SER A 240 -26.98 12.11 -24.99
CA SER A 240 -25.99 11.51 -24.11
C SER A 240 -24.56 11.94 -24.45
N TYR A 241 -24.21 11.96 -25.74
CA TYR A 241 -22.92 12.45 -26.23
C TYR A 241 -22.64 13.91 -25.80
N LEU A 242 -23.64 14.80 -25.90
CA LEU A 242 -23.48 16.19 -25.45
C LEU A 242 -23.23 16.29 -23.94
N ARG A 243 -23.96 15.51 -23.12
CA ARG A 243 -23.73 15.42 -21.66
C ARG A 243 -22.35 14.83 -21.33
N PHE A 244 -21.92 13.83 -22.08
CA PHE A 244 -20.57 13.26 -21.96
C PHE A 244 -19.52 14.32 -22.26
N ASN A 245 -19.64 15.04 -23.37
CA ASN A 245 -18.68 16.05 -23.79
C ASN A 245 -18.57 17.19 -22.76
N GLU A 246 -19.67 17.61 -22.13
CA GLU A 246 -19.64 18.58 -21.04
C GLU A 246 -18.86 18.06 -19.83
N ARG A 247 -19.12 16.82 -19.38
CA ARG A 247 -18.38 16.19 -18.28
C ARG A 247 -16.90 16.00 -18.63
N ASN A 248 -16.60 15.59 -19.86
CA ASN A 248 -15.25 15.40 -20.35
C ASN A 248 -14.46 16.71 -20.37
N ARG A 249 -15.09 17.83 -20.75
CA ARG A 249 -14.45 19.16 -20.66
C ARG A 249 -14.14 19.58 -19.23
N ARG A 250 -15.03 19.30 -18.28
CA ARG A 250 -14.77 19.55 -16.84
C ARG A 250 -13.62 18.69 -16.32
N TYR A 251 -13.58 17.41 -16.71
CA TYR A 251 -12.48 16.52 -16.40
C TYR A 251 -11.16 17.00 -17.02
N LEU A 252 -11.17 17.40 -18.29
CA LEU A 252 -10.01 17.96 -18.97
C LEU A 252 -9.47 19.19 -18.25
N ALA A 253 -10.33 20.15 -17.86
CA ALA A 253 -9.92 21.34 -17.14
C ALA A 253 -9.29 21.02 -15.77
N ALA A 254 -9.88 20.08 -15.02
CA ALA A 254 -9.33 19.62 -13.75
C ALA A 254 -7.99 18.89 -13.93
N ASN A 255 -7.88 18.04 -14.95
CA ASN A 255 -6.67 17.30 -15.29
C ASN A 255 -5.53 18.24 -15.73
N LEU A 256 -5.82 19.21 -16.60
CA LEU A 256 -4.84 20.23 -17.02
C LEU A 256 -4.36 21.08 -15.84
N SER A 257 -5.25 21.44 -14.91
CA SER A 257 -4.87 22.15 -13.68
C SER A 257 -3.92 21.30 -12.81
N SER A 258 -4.22 20.01 -12.64
CA SER A 258 -3.37 19.07 -11.91
C SER A 258 -1.98 18.95 -12.55
N ILE A 259 -1.93 18.75 -13.88
CA ILE A 259 -0.69 18.69 -14.66
C ILE A 259 0.09 19.99 -14.54
N PHE A 260 -0.56 21.16 -14.59
CA PHE A 260 0.11 22.45 -14.47
C PHE A 260 0.89 22.57 -13.15
N TYR A 261 0.26 22.23 -12.02
CA TYR A 261 0.94 22.26 -10.72
C TYR A 261 2.03 21.19 -10.61
N PHE A 262 1.85 20.01 -11.22
CA PHE A 262 2.88 19.00 -11.28
C PHE A 262 4.10 19.46 -12.10
N SER A 263 3.86 20.03 -13.28
CA SER A 263 4.90 20.45 -14.23
C SER A 263 5.72 21.64 -13.76
N ILE A 264 5.19 22.53 -12.92
CA ILE A 264 5.94 23.71 -12.42
C ILE A 264 6.91 23.38 -11.28
N PHE A 265 6.68 22.27 -10.56
CA PHE A 265 7.46 21.92 -9.37
C PHE A 265 8.93 21.57 -9.69
N HIS A 266 9.15 20.71 -10.69
CA HIS A 266 10.50 20.31 -11.08
C HIS A 266 11.35 21.48 -11.61
N PRO A 267 10.86 22.31 -12.55
CA PRO A 267 11.57 23.51 -12.97
C PRO A 267 11.87 24.46 -11.82
N LEU A 268 10.95 24.62 -10.86
CA LEU A 268 11.20 25.49 -9.70
C LEU A 268 12.35 24.98 -8.84
N ILE A 269 12.45 23.67 -8.59
CA ILE A 269 13.59 23.06 -7.88
C ILE A 269 14.88 23.23 -8.69
N GLU A 270 14.83 23.03 -10.01
CA GLU A 270 16.01 23.15 -10.88
C GLU A 270 16.54 24.58 -10.97
N VAL A 271 15.66 25.58 -11.07
CA VAL A 271 16.02 27.01 -10.99
C VAL A 271 16.63 27.31 -9.63
N THR A 272 16.08 26.74 -8.56
CA THR A 272 16.57 26.95 -7.19
C THR A 272 17.96 26.30 -7.00
N ALA A 273 18.18 25.10 -7.52
CA ALA A 273 19.50 24.46 -7.55
C ALA A 273 20.51 25.25 -8.40
N SER A 274 20.07 25.76 -9.56
CA SER A 274 20.90 26.62 -10.42
C SER A 274 21.27 27.93 -9.74
N LEU A 275 20.34 28.52 -8.97
CA LEU A 275 20.60 29.70 -8.14
C LEU A 275 21.63 29.39 -7.05
N ALA A 276 21.54 28.22 -6.39
CA ALA A 276 22.55 27.80 -5.43
C ALA A 276 23.94 27.68 -6.09
N THR A 277 24.03 27.06 -7.27
CA THR A 277 25.27 27.00 -8.05
C THR A 277 25.79 28.39 -8.41
N ALA A 278 24.92 29.31 -8.84
CA ALA A 278 25.29 30.69 -9.15
C ALA A 278 25.84 31.45 -7.92
N VAL A 279 25.19 31.29 -6.77
CA VAL A 279 25.63 31.89 -5.50
C VAL A 279 26.97 31.29 -5.03
N ILE A 280 27.17 29.98 -5.19
CA ILE A 280 28.45 29.29 -4.93
C ILE A 280 29.55 29.85 -5.83
N ILE A 281 29.29 30.00 -7.14
CA ILE A 281 30.27 30.56 -8.10
C ILE A 281 30.59 32.01 -7.74
N TRP A 282 29.59 32.83 -7.44
CA TRP A 282 29.79 34.25 -7.11
C TRP A 282 30.62 34.42 -5.83
N TYR A 283 30.19 33.81 -4.73
CA TYR A 283 30.88 33.92 -3.44
C TYR A 283 32.24 33.19 -3.45
N GLY A 284 32.25 31.95 -3.95
CA GLY A 284 33.46 31.13 -4.01
C GLY A 284 34.49 31.65 -5.01
N GLY A 285 34.05 32.20 -6.15
CA GLY A 285 34.92 32.90 -7.09
C GLY A 285 35.59 34.12 -6.46
N GLY A 286 34.85 34.92 -5.69
CA GLY A 286 35.43 36.02 -4.90
C GLY A 286 36.50 35.55 -3.90
N GLN A 287 36.27 34.43 -3.23
CA GLN A 287 37.24 33.81 -2.31
C GLN A 287 38.47 33.25 -3.04
N ILE A 288 38.34 32.74 -4.28
CA ILE A 288 39.47 32.32 -5.10
C ILE A 288 40.35 33.52 -5.45
N VAL A 289 39.76 34.64 -5.88
CA VAL A 289 40.50 35.88 -6.20
C VAL A 289 41.25 36.41 -4.98
N GLN A 290 40.69 36.25 -3.78
CA GLN A 290 41.32 36.61 -2.51
C GLN A 290 42.36 35.58 -2.01
N GLY A 291 42.58 34.48 -2.74
CA GLY A 291 43.50 33.40 -2.36
C GLY A 291 43.04 32.55 -1.17
N ALA A 292 41.77 32.67 -0.75
CA ALA A 292 41.20 31.95 0.38
C ALA A 292 40.62 30.57 0.01
N LEU A 293 40.40 30.32 -1.29
CA LEU A 293 39.89 29.05 -1.83
C LEU A 293 40.66 28.65 -3.09
N THR A 294 40.78 27.35 -3.34
CA THR A 294 41.29 26.82 -4.61
C THR A 294 40.14 26.61 -5.60
N PHE A 295 40.46 26.56 -6.89
CA PHE A 295 39.46 26.32 -7.94
C PHE A 295 38.84 24.92 -7.82
N GLY A 296 39.62 23.91 -7.45
CA GLY A 296 39.11 22.56 -7.21
C GLY A 296 38.11 22.48 -6.06
N VAL A 297 38.29 23.26 -4.97
CA VAL A 297 37.27 23.34 -3.89
C VAL A 297 35.93 23.84 -4.45
N LEU A 298 35.95 24.87 -5.30
CA LEU A 298 34.74 25.41 -5.90
C LEU A 298 34.02 24.34 -6.75
N VAL A 299 34.77 23.63 -7.61
CA VAL A 299 34.22 22.56 -8.45
C VAL A 299 33.63 21.42 -7.59
N ALA A 300 34.32 20.99 -6.54
CA ALA A 300 33.81 19.99 -5.61
C ALA A 300 32.53 20.45 -4.91
N PHE A 301 32.46 21.71 -4.48
CA PHE A 301 31.28 22.29 -3.84
C PHE A 301 30.07 22.33 -4.78
N ILE A 302 30.24 22.67 -6.05
CA ILE A 302 29.17 22.62 -7.05
C ILE A 302 28.62 21.19 -7.16
N ARG A 303 29.50 20.18 -7.21
CA ARG A 303 29.09 18.77 -7.26
C ARG A 303 28.39 18.28 -5.99
N TYR A 304 28.83 18.73 -4.81
CA TYR A 304 28.11 18.44 -3.57
C TYR A 304 26.73 19.10 -3.52
N ALA A 305 26.62 20.35 -3.98
CA ALA A 305 25.34 21.06 -4.04
C ALA A 305 24.34 20.36 -4.98
N GLU A 306 24.74 19.98 -6.19
CA GLU A 306 23.90 19.21 -7.13
C GLU A 306 23.35 17.93 -6.48
N ARG A 307 24.21 17.20 -5.75
CA ARG A 307 23.83 15.96 -5.07
C ARG A 307 22.98 16.17 -3.82
N PHE A 308 23.11 17.30 -3.15
CA PHE A 308 22.30 17.65 -1.99
C PHE A 308 20.84 17.89 -2.37
N PHE A 309 20.57 18.48 -3.55
CA PHE A 309 19.20 18.80 -3.98
C PHE A 309 18.42 17.60 -4.52
N TRP A 310 19.09 16.56 -5.04
CA TRP A 310 18.41 15.42 -5.65
C TRP A 310 17.53 14.62 -4.65
N PRO A 311 18.00 14.23 -3.44
CA PRO A 311 17.16 13.51 -2.49
C PRO A 311 15.98 14.34 -1.97
N ILE A 312 16.12 15.67 -1.91
CA ILE A 312 15.04 16.58 -1.48
C ILE A 312 13.88 16.54 -2.49
N ARG A 313 14.20 16.47 -3.79
CA ARG A 313 13.21 16.30 -4.87
C ARG A 313 12.46 14.98 -4.70
N GLU A 314 13.18 13.88 -4.51
CA GLU A 314 12.58 12.55 -4.41
C GLU A 314 11.69 12.40 -3.17
N LEU A 315 12.08 12.99 -2.04
CA LEU A 315 11.31 12.92 -0.79
C LEU A 315 9.88 13.50 -0.93
N SER A 316 9.70 14.48 -1.80
CA SER A 316 8.40 15.11 -2.04
C SER A 316 7.42 14.19 -2.78
N GLU A 317 7.93 13.28 -3.62
CA GLU A 317 7.12 12.36 -4.43
C GLU A 317 6.62 11.16 -3.61
N LYS A 318 7.36 10.75 -2.57
CA LYS A 318 7.02 9.56 -1.76
C LYS A 318 5.85 9.77 -0.80
N TYR A 319 5.35 11.00 -0.63
CA TYR A 319 4.27 11.30 0.31
C TYR A 319 2.97 10.52 0.01
N THR A 320 2.63 10.36 -1.26
CA THR A 320 1.43 9.62 -1.69
C THR A 320 1.51 8.14 -1.30
N ILE A 321 2.70 7.55 -1.33
CA ILE A 321 2.92 6.15 -0.94
C ILE A 321 2.56 5.95 0.54
N PHE A 322 2.98 6.87 1.42
CA PHE A 322 2.61 6.81 2.84
C PHE A 322 1.10 6.90 3.05
N GLN A 323 0.40 7.77 2.31
CA GLN A 323 -1.05 7.91 2.44
C GLN A 323 -1.79 6.63 2.02
N ASN A 324 -1.46 6.12 0.83
CA ASN A 324 -2.10 4.91 0.31
C ASN A 324 -1.84 3.71 1.23
N ALA A 325 -0.62 3.60 1.74
CA ALA A 325 -0.25 2.50 2.63
C ALA A 325 -0.95 2.58 3.99
N MET A 326 -1.28 3.76 4.51
CA MET A 326 -2.09 3.88 5.73
C MET A 326 -3.49 3.32 5.52
N ALA A 327 -4.17 3.70 4.43
CA ALA A 327 -5.50 3.19 4.10
C ALA A 327 -5.49 1.66 3.87
N SER A 328 -4.51 1.15 3.13
CA SER A 328 -4.32 -0.29 2.92
C SER A 328 -4.01 -1.02 4.23
N SER A 329 -3.21 -0.44 5.11
CA SER A 329 -2.88 -1.03 6.41
C SER A 329 -4.09 -1.13 7.32
N GLU A 330 -4.95 -0.12 7.33
CA GLU A 330 -6.18 -0.12 8.11
C GLU A 330 -7.08 -1.29 7.68
N ARG A 331 -7.33 -1.43 6.37
CA ARG A 331 -8.15 -2.55 5.84
C ARG A 331 -7.55 -3.92 6.13
N ILE A 332 -6.22 -4.05 6.03
CA ILE A 332 -5.51 -5.31 6.33
C ILE A 332 -5.64 -5.65 7.81
N PHE A 333 -5.42 -4.69 8.70
CA PHE A 333 -5.48 -4.93 10.14
C PHE A 333 -6.92 -5.12 10.63
N GLN A 334 -7.89 -4.40 10.08
CA GLN A 334 -9.32 -4.67 10.33
C GLN A 334 -9.68 -6.12 9.97
N LEU A 335 -9.16 -6.64 8.85
CA LEU A 335 -9.36 -8.04 8.48
C LEU A 335 -8.66 -8.99 9.46
N LEU A 336 -7.39 -8.74 9.81
CA LEU A 336 -6.63 -9.60 10.74
C LEU A 336 -7.15 -9.57 12.18
N ASP A 337 -7.80 -8.47 12.57
CA ASP A 337 -8.42 -8.29 13.88
C ASP A 337 -9.87 -8.82 13.92
N THR A 338 -10.40 -9.31 12.79
CA THR A 338 -11.72 -9.95 12.78
C THR A 338 -11.60 -11.30 13.45
N GLU A 339 -12.32 -11.51 14.54
CA GLU A 339 -12.39 -12.82 15.20
C GLU A 339 -13.48 -13.69 14.53
N PRO A 340 -13.26 -15.00 14.35
CA PRO A 340 -14.29 -15.90 13.87
C PRO A 340 -15.40 -16.04 14.90
N ASP A 341 -16.66 -15.90 14.48
CA ASP A 341 -17.82 -15.97 15.39
C ASP A 341 -18.06 -17.40 15.89
N ILE A 342 -17.68 -18.40 15.08
CA ILE A 342 -17.90 -19.82 15.35
C ILE A 342 -16.56 -20.49 15.68
N VAL A 343 -16.35 -20.79 16.95
CA VAL A 343 -15.14 -21.48 17.46
C VAL A 343 -15.53 -22.80 18.12
N SER A 344 -14.69 -23.82 17.97
CA SER A 344 -14.82 -25.08 18.72
C SER A 344 -14.61 -24.81 20.21
N THR A 345 -15.60 -25.12 21.02
CA THR A 345 -15.58 -24.95 22.49
C THR A 345 -14.96 -26.13 23.22
N VAL A 346 -14.80 -27.28 22.55
CA VAL A 346 -14.34 -28.55 23.14
C VAL A 346 -13.18 -29.11 22.32
N GLU A 347 -12.12 -29.58 23.00
CA GLU A 347 -11.05 -30.36 22.37
C GLU A 347 -11.63 -31.63 21.74
N GLY A 348 -11.15 -32.00 20.54
CA GLY A 348 -11.66 -33.15 19.81
C GLY A 348 -11.62 -34.42 20.67
N SER A 349 -12.76 -35.07 20.80
CA SER A 349 -12.89 -36.27 21.63
C SER A 349 -12.12 -37.47 21.08
N GLY A 350 -11.65 -37.38 19.83
CA GLY A 350 -10.85 -38.42 19.19
C GLY A 350 -11.69 -39.67 18.98
N LYS A 351 -12.63 -39.60 18.02
CA LYS A 351 -13.50 -40.69 17.53
C LYS A 351 -14.66 -41.06 18.48
N LYS A 352 -15.82 -40.49 18.18
CA LYS A 352 -17.09 -41.22 18.25
C LYS A 352 -17.64 -41.40 16.84
N THR A 353 -17.87 -42.64 16.43
CA THR A 353 -18.64 -42.93 15.22
C THR A 353 -20.08 -42.49 15.50
N LEU A 354 -20.52 -41.41 14.85
CA LEU A 354 -21.89 -40.93 14.99
C LEU A 354 -22.86 -41.93 14.35
N LYS A 355 -23.96 -42.24 15.04
CA LYS A 355 -25.05 -43.08 14.54
C LYS A 355 -25.92 -42.31 13.54
N GLY A 356 -25.94 -40.98 13.64
CA GLY A 356 -26.63 -40.10 12.69
C GLY A 356 -28.09 -39.82 13.05
N GLU A 357 -28.46 -39.88 14.33
CA GLU A 357 -29.75 -39.37 14.81
C GLU A 357 -29.69 -37.84 14.89
N ILE A 358 -30.62 -37.12 14.25
CA ILE A 358 -30.65 -35.66 14.21
C ILE A 358 -31.93 -35.15 14.87
N GLU A 359 -31.84 -34.16 15.75
CA GLU A 359 -32.98 -33.57 16.42
C GLU A 359 -32.90 -32.03 16.45
N PHE A 360 -33.91 -31.35 15.93
CA PHE A 360 -34.12 -29.92 16.08
C PHE A 360 -35.17 -29.71 17.16
N ARG A 361 -34.87 -28.87 18.16
CA ARG A 361 -35.81 -28.50 19.23
C ARG A 361 -36.00 -27.00 19.29
N ASN A 362 -37.21 -26.56 18.93
CA ASN A 362 -37.67 -25.17 19.02
C ASN A 362 -36.67 -24.17 18.42
N VAL A 363 -36.15 -24.49 17.23
CA VAL A 363 -35.06 -23.72 16.63
C VAL A 363 -35.58 -22.45 15.97
N TRP A 364 -34.96 -21.32 16.33
CA TRP A 364 -35.16 -20.02 15.68
C TRP A 364 -33.86 -19.53 15.08
N PHE A 365 -33.92 -19.04 13.84
CA PHE A 365 -32.73 -18.57 13.12
C PHE A 365 -33.04 -17.39 12.18
N ALA A 366 -32.15 -16.41 12.19
CA ALA A 366 -32.11 -15.24 11.33
C ALA A 366 -30.67 -15.00 10.83
N TYR A 367 -30.49 -14.64 9.56
CA TYR A 367 -29.15 -14.27 9.02
C TYR A 367 -28.70 -12.88 9.46
N ASN A 368 -29.67 -11.96 9.62
CA ASN A 368 -29.51 -10.60 10.11
C ASN A 368 -30.51 -10.41 11.25
N ASP A 369 -30.11 -9.67 12.30
CA ASP A 369 -30.89 -9.55 13.53
C ASP A 369 -32.37 -9.17 13.28
N ASP A 370 -33.25 -9.84 14.03
CA ASP A 370 -34.72 -9.74 14.04
C ASP A 370 -35.52 -10.21 12.81
N ASP A 371 -34.88 -10.64 11.71
CA ASP A 371 -35.58 -11.25 10.56
C ASP A 371 -35.53 -12.79 10.55
N TYR A 372 -36.37 -13.40 11.40
CA TYR A 372 -36.40 -14.86 11.56
C TYR A 372 -36.89 -15.60 10.31
N VAL A 373 -35.96 -16.30 9.66
CA VAL A 373 -36.17 -17.23 8.54
C VAL A 373 -36.73 -18.56 9.03
N LEU A 374 -36.24 -19.06 10.17
CA LEU A 374 -36.79 -20.24 10.85
C LEU A 374 -37.43 -19.81 12.16
N ARG A 375 -38.64 -20.32 12.42
CA ARG A 375 -39.44 -20.00 13.61
C ARG A 375 -39.97 -21.29 14.22
N ASP A 376 -39.54 -21.57 15.44
CA ASP A 376 -39.96 -22.72 16.25
C ASP A 376 -39.88 -24.08 15.54
N VAL A 377 -38.81 -24.31 14.79
CA VAL A 377 -38.65 -25.54 14.02
C VAL A 377 -38.27 -26.70 14.93
N SER A 378 -39.12 -27.74 14.97
CA SER A 378 -38.89 -28.94 15.76
C SER A 378 -39.17 -30.20 14.94
N PHE A 379 -38.18 -31.09 14.81
CA PHE A 379 -38.33 -32.39 14.15
C PHE A 379 -37.20 -33.34 14.56
N LYS A 380 -37.40 -34.64 14.31
CA LYS A 380 -36.43 -35.68 14.62
C LYS A 380 -36.27 -36.65 13.45
N VAL A 381 -35.03 -36.99 13.11
CA VAL A 381 -34.66 -37.88 12.01
C VAL A 381 -33.88 -39.07 12.58
N LYS A 382 -34.33 -40.29 12.27
CA LYS A 382 -33.69 -41.52 12.74
C LYS A 382 -32.49 -41.91 11.87
N PRO A 383 -31.52 -42.66 12.42
CA PRO A 383 -30.44 -43.24 11.63
C PRO A 383 -30.94 -44.00 10.40
N GLY A 384 -30.41 -43.67 9.22
CA GLY A 384 -30.75 -44.29 7.94
C GLY A 384 -32.06 -43.80 7.29
N GLU A 385 -32.78 -42.88 7.93
CA GLU A 385 -34.01 -42.32 7.40
C GLU A 385 -33.73 -41.30 6.28
N LYS A 386 -34.55 -41.33 5.20
CA LYS A 386 -34.48 -40.37 4.11
C LYS A 386 -35.58 -39.32 4.28
N VAL A 387 -35.18 -38.07 4.49
CA VAL A 387 -36.10 -36.95 4.73
C VAL A 387 -36.04 -35.98 3.57
N ALA A 388 -37.20 -35.46 3.16
CA ALA A 388 -37.32 -34.43 2.12
C ALA A 388 -37.92 -33.16 2.71
N PHE A 389 -37.21 -32.04 2.58
CA PHE A 389 -37.73 -30.71 2.94
C PHE A 389 -38.38 -30.06 1.72
N VAL A 390 -39.70 -29.82 1.78
CA VAL A 390 -40.50 -29.28 0.66
C VAL A 390 -41.11 -27.92 1.05
N GLY A 391 -41.15 -26.97 0.11
CA GLY A 391 -41.76 -25.66 0.31
C GLY A 391 -41.36 -24.65 -0.77
N HIS A 392 -41.94 -23.46 -0.78
CA HIS A 392 -41.58 -22.38 -1.73
C HIS A 392 -40.17 -21.82 -1.46
N THR A 393 -39.58 -21.11 -2.42
CA THR A 393 -38.31 -20.38 -2.22
C THR A 393 -38.42 -19.42 -1.04
N GLY A 394 -37.41 -19.35 -0.18
CA GLY A 394 -37.45 -18.55 1.05
C GLY A 394 -38.01 -19.25 2.28
N ALA A 395 -38.59 -20.46 2.17
CA ALA A 395 -39.11 -21.22 3.32
C ALA A 395 -38.03 -21.78 4.28
N GLY A 396 -36.76 -21.35 4.18
CA GLY A 396 -35.69 -21.75 5.10
C GLY A 396 -35.04 -23.13 4.90
N LYS A 397 -35.40 -23.87 3.84
CA LYS A 397 -34.85 -25.22 3.54
C LYS A 397 -33.31 -25.26 3.52
N THR A 398 -32.69 -24.33 2.81
CA THR A 398 -31.21 -24.22 2.74
C THR A 398 -30.62 -23.84 4.09
N SER A 399 -31.31 -23.02 4.88
CA SER A 399 -30.87 -22.62 6.22
C SER A 399 -30.79 -23.82 7.18
N ILE A 400 -31.70 -24.79 7.08
CA ILE A 400 -31.64 -26.02 7.89
C ILE A 400 -30.32 -26.77 7.64
N ILE A 401 -29.91 -26.91 6.38
CA ILE A 401 -28.65 -27.58 6.01
C ILE A 401 -27.45 -26.79 6.55
N ASN A 402 -27.46 -25.47 6.38
CA ASN A 402 -26.39 -24.60 6.86
C ASN A 402 -26.21 -24.66 8.39
N LEU A 403 -27.31 -24.73 9.14
CA LEU A 403 -27.29 -24.85 10.60
C LEU A 403 -26.81 -26.23 11.06
N LEU A 404 -27.24 -27.31 10.39
CA LEU A 404 -26.78 -28.66 10.70
C LEU A 404 -25.26 -28.80 10.55
N CYS A 405 -24.68 -28.12 9.56
CA CYS A 405 -23.24 -28.11 9.30
C CYS A 405 -22.48 -27.06 10.15
N ARG A 406 -23.22 -26.32 11.00
CA ARG A 406 -22.73 -25.25 11.86
C ARG A 406 -21.90 -24.23 11.07
N PHE A 407 -22.42 -23.81 9.92
CA PHE A 407 -21.93 -22.63 9.19
C PHE A 407 -22.48 -21.33 9.79
N TYR A 408 -23.56 -21.46 10.57
CA TYR A 408 -24.25 -20.41 11.28
C TYR A 408 -24.63 -20.91 12.67
N GLU A 409 -24.63 -20.02 13.66
CA GLU A 409 -25.17 -20.29 14.99
C GLU A 409 -26.68 -20.01 15.04
N ILE A 410 -27.39 -20.78 15.86
CA ILE A 410 -28.83 -20.60 16.08
C ILE A 410 -29.08 -19.44 17.06
N ASN A 411 -30.19 -18.70 16.87
CA ASN A 411 -30.57 -17.65 17.82
C ASN A 411 -31.26 -18.23 19.06
N LYS A 412 -32.12 -19.25 18.91
CA LYS A 412 -32.83 -19.94 20.00
C LYS A 412 -33.00 -21.42 19.70
N GLY A 413 -33.18 -22.21 20.76
CA GLY A 413 -33.37 -23.66 20.68
C GLY A 413 -32.05 -24.43 20.76
N GLN A 414 -32.06 -25.65 20.24
CA GLN A 414 -30.90 -26.54 20.18
C GLN A 414 -31.02 -27.50 19.00
N ILE A 415 -29.87 -27.85 18.41
CA ILE A 415 -29.75 -28.88 17.38
C ILE A 415 -28.86 -29.96 17.96
N LEU A 416 -29.36 -31.19 18.02
CA LEU A 416 -28.65 -32.33 18.59
C LEU A 416 -28.30 -33.35 17.51
N ILE A 417 -27.11 -33.93 17.59
CA ILE A 417 -26.71 -35.12 16.85
C ILE A 417 -26.36 -36.21 17.86
N ASP A 418 -27.02 -37.36 17.75
CA ASP A 418 -26.96 -38.47 18.72
C ASP A 418 -27.16 -38.04 20.18
N GLY A 419 -28.02 -37.03 20.38
CA GLY A 419 -28.37 -36.48 21.69
C GLY A 419 -27.38 -35.47 22.28
N VAL A 420 -26.32 -35.10 21.56
CA VAL A 420 -25.35 -34.05 21.97
C VAL A 420 -25.58 -32.80 21.14
N ASP A 421 -25.58 -31.61 21.76
CA ASP A 421 -25.74 -30.34 21.06
C ASP A 421 -24.54 -30.08 20.12
N ILE A 422 -24.80 -29.68 18.88
CA ILE A 422 -23.74 -29.38 17.89
C ILE A 422 -22.79 -28.27 18.34
N ARG A 423 -23.21 -27.42 19.29
CA ARG A 423 -22.37 -26.37 19.90
C ARG A 423 -21.31 -26.92 20.85
N GLU A 424 -21.54 -28.09 21.40
CA GLU A 424 -20.61 -28.81 22.29
C GLU A 424 -19.73 -29.81 21.52
N MET A 425 -19.91 -29.91 20.20
CA MET A 425 -19.08 -30.74 19.33
C MET A 425 -17.91 -29.95 18.76
N ASN A 426 -16.79 -30.65 18.57
CA ASN A 426 -15.67 -30.13 17.78
C ASN A 426 -16.10 -29.97 16.31
N LEU A 427 -15.83 -28.81 15.71
CA LEU A 427 -16.26 -28.48 14.34
C LEU A 427 -15.68 -29.44 13.28
N GLU A 428 -14.44 -29.90 13.45
CA GLU A 428 -13.80 -30.81 12.51
C GLU A 428 -14.46 -32.20 12.58
N GLU A 429 -14.71 -32.70 13.80
CA GLU A 429 -15.43 -33.97 14.02
C GLU A 429 -16.85 -33.91 13.43
N LEU A 430 -17.60 -32.83 13.71
CA LEU A 430 -18.94 -32.60 13.17
C LEU A 430 -18.96 -32.59 11.64
N ARG A 431 -18.09 -31.80 11.02
CA ARG A 431 -18.07 -31.62 9.56
C ARG A 431 -17.50 -32.84 8.83
N SER A 432 -16.62 -33.62 9.46
CA SER A 432 -16.13 -34.88 8.89
C SER A 432 -17.23 -35.96 8.79
N ALA A 433 -18.26 -35.86 9.62
CA ALA A 433 -19.38 -36.81 9.64
C ALA A 433 -20.54 -36.43 8.70
N ILE A 434 -20.52 -35.23 8.12
CA ILE A 434 -21.59 -34.70 7.26
C ILE A 434 -21.05 -34.46 5.85
N SER A 435 -21.72 -35.00 4.84
CA SER A 435 -21.44 -34.70 3.43
C SER A 435 -22.54 -33.83 2.84
N ILE A 436 -22.15 -32.76 2.13
CA ILE A 436 -23.08 -31.82 1.48
C ILE A 436 -22.85 -31.87 -0.03
N VAL A 437 -23.93 -31.95 -0.79
CA VAL A 437 -23.94 -31.71 -2.24
C VAL A 437 -24.76 -30.45 -2.50
N GLN A 438 -24.10 -29.38 -2.94
CA GLN A 438 -24.75 -28.08 -3.18
C GLN A 438 -25.39 -28.03 -4.57
N GLN A 439 -26.37 -27.13 -4.76
CA GLN A 439 -27.01 -26.89 -6.05
C GLN A 439 -26.01 -26.38 -7.10
N ASN A 440 -25.09 -25.50 -6.68
CA ASN A 440 -23.97 -25.04 -7.49
C ASN A 440 -22.71 -25.76 -7.01
N ILE A 441 -22.24 -26.73 -7.78
CA ILE A 441 -21.03 -27.48 -7.45
C ILE A 441 -19.82 -26.60 -7.76
N PHE A 442 -18.94 -26.40 -6.77
CA PHE A 442 -17.64 -25.79 -6.99
C PHE A 442 -16.59 -26.88 -7.22
N LEU A 443 -15.94 -26.84 -8.38
CA LEU A 443 -14.84 -27.74 -8.72
C LEU A 443 -13.53 -26.97 -8.59
N PHE A 444 -12.51 -27.61 -8.04
CA PHE A 444 -11.15 -27.09 -8.06
C PHE A 444 -10.55 -27.30 -9.44
N SER A 445 -9.62 -26.42 -9.83
CA SER A 445 -8.81 -26.62 -11.04
C SER A 445 -7.76 -27.69 -10.76
N ASP A 446 -8.21 -28.93 -10.68
CA ASP A 446 -7.42 -30.13 -10.43
C ASP A 446 -7.98 -31.30 -11.25
N SER A 447 -7.24 -32.41 -11.35
CA SER A 447 -7.62 -33.59 -12.15
C SER A 447 -8.61 -34.53 -11.49
#